data_AF-A0A9E4P8K8-F1
#
_entry.id   AF-A0A9E4P8K8-F1
#
_cell.length_a   1.000
_cell.length_b   1.000
_cell.length_c   1.000
_cell.angle_alpha   90.00
_cell.angle_beta   90.00
_cell.angle_gamma   90.00
#
_symmetry.space_group_name_H-M   'P 1'
#
loop_
_entity.id
_entity.type
_entity.pdbx_description
1 polymer ?
#
loop_
_entity_poly.entity_id
_entity_poly.type
_entity_poly.pdbx_seq_one_letter_code
_entity_poly.pdbx_strand_id
1 'polypeptide(L)'
;MPATRHDDLEAIKQLKAKYFRFLDTKQWDSFAQVFAEEAVSCSSPDPADWKHGRQAIVEHVRSVVRDAVTVHYGHMPEIEFTGATTAKGVWSMFDFVDYGTHG
;
A
#
# COMPACT_ATOMS: atom_id res chain seq x y z
N MET A 1 14.14 -23.53 -7.29
CA MET A 1 12.88 -23.84 -8.02
C MET A 1 12.27 -22.52 -8.45
N PRO A 2 11.71 -22.39 -9.66
CA PRO A 2 10.97 -21.19 -10.04
C PRO A 2 9.72 -21.04 -9.14
N ALA A 3 9.35 -19.80 -8.82
CA ALA A 3 8.16 -19.51 -8.03
C ALA A 3 6.91 -20.04 -8.76
N THR A 4 6.00 -20.65 -8.00
CA THR A 4 4.70 -21.07 -8.51
C THR A 4 3.68 -19.95 -8.37
N ARG A 5 2.54 -20.05 -9.09
CA ARG A 5 1.43 -19.09 -8.94
C ARG A 5 0.91 -19.00 -7.51
N HIS A 6 1.01 -20.08 -6.74
CA HIS A 6 0.64 -20.08 -5.34
C HIS A 6 1.63 -19.27 -4.50
N ASP A 7 2.94 -19.42 -4.76
CA ASP A 7 3.98 -18.63 -4.08
C ASP A 7 3.83 -17.14 -4.39
N ASP A 8 3.53 -16.79 -5.66
CA ASP A 8 3.26 -15.41 -6.07
C ASP A 8 2.02 -14.83 -5.36
N LEU A 9 0.95 -15.63 -5.23
CA LEU A 9 -0.27 -15.22 -4.54
C LEU A 9 0.01 -14.88 -3.07
N GLU A 10 0.76 -15.74 -2.37
CA GLU A 10 1.15 -15.48 -0.99
C GLU A 10 2.14 -14.31 -0.88
N ALA A 11 3.05 -14.15 -1.84
CA ALA A 11 3.95 -12.99 -1.90
C ALA A 11 3.19 -11.67 -2.03
N ILE A 12 2.15 -11.60 -2.87
CA ILE A 12 1.28 -10.42 -3.01
C ILE A 12 0.55 -10.12 -1.69
N LYS A 13 -0.01 -11.13 -1.02
CA LYS A 13 -0.67 -10.95 0.28
C LYS A 13 0.29 -10.44 1.34
N GLN A 14 1.49 -11.02 1.41
CA GLN A 14 2.55 -10.58 2.32
C GLN A 14 3.04 -9.16 2.01
N LEU A 15 3.14 -8.79 0.73
CA LEU A 15 3.47 -7.42 0.32
C LEU A 15 2.44 -6.42 0.84
N LYS A 16 1.14 -6.71 0.69
CA LYS A 16 0.08 -5.83 1.20
C LYS A 16 0.03 -5.80 2.73
N ALA A 17 0.28 -6.92 3.40
CA ALA A 17 0.41 -6.94 4.87
C ALA A 17 1.57 -6.06 5.37
N LYS A 18 2.71 -6.10 4.67
CA LYS A 18 3.86 -5.21 4.94
C LYS A 18 3.50 -3.75 4.69
N TYR A 19 2.78 -3.42 3.62
CA TYR A 19 2.29 -2.07 3.35
C TYR A 19 1.54 -1.50 4.57
N PHE A 20 0.55 -2.23 5.09
CA PHE A 20 -0.24 -1.76 6.24
C PHE A 20 0.61 -1.58 7.49
N ARG A 21 1.37 -2.61 7.87
CA ARG A 21 2.23 -2.57 9.05
C ARG A 21 3.24 -1.44 8.98
N PHE A 22 3.91 -1.24 7.84
CA PHE A 22 4.93 -0.20 7.70
C PHE A 22 4.34 1.20 7.74
N LEU A 23 3.16 1.42 7.17
CA LEU A 23 2.44 2.69 7.29
C LEU A 23 2.02 2.97 8.73
N ASP A 24 1.40 1.99 9.39
CA ASP A 24 0.91 2.15 10.76
C ASP A 24 2.04 2.43 11.75
N THR A 25 3.17 1.74 11.58
CA THR A 25 4.38 1.91 12.40
C THR A 25 5.34 2.97 11.87
N LYS A 26 4.96 3.74 10.83
CA LYS A 26 5.72 4.87 10.27
C LYS A 26 7.16 4.50 9.83
N GLN A 27 7.35 3.26 9.38
CA GLN A 27 8.63 2.75 8.86
C GLN A 27 8.83 3.19 7.40
N TRP A 28 9.11 4.47 7.17
CA TRP A 28 9.08 5.09 5.84
C TRP A 28 10.03 4.47 4.81
N ASP A 29 11.26 4.15 5.21
CA ASP A 29 12.23 3.52 4.30
C ASP A 29 11.75 2.14 3.85
N SER A 30 11.23 1.34 4.78
CA SER A 30 10.64 0.03 4.49
C SER A 30 9.33 0.14 3.69
N PHE A 31 8.52 1.16 3.97
CA PHE A 31 7.30 1.47 3.24
C PHE A 31 7.61 1.80 1.78
N ALA A 32 8.68 2.58 1.51
CA ALA A 32 9.11 2.86 0.15
C ALA A 32 9.44 1.61 -0.68
N GLN A 33 9.92 0.53 -0.03
CA GLN A 33 10.28 -0.72 -0.71
C GLN A 33 9.08 -1.59 -1.10
N VAL A 34 7.85 -1.26 -0.68
CA VAL A 34 6.66 -2.01 -1.13
C VAL A 34 6.13 -1.53 -2.48
N PHE A 35 6.71 -0.46 -3.03
CA PHE A 35 6.36 0.13 -4.32
C PHE A 35 7.43 -0.13 -5.37
N ALA A 36 7.05 -0.30 -6.64
CA ALA A 36 7.97 -0.18 -7.76
C ALA A 36 8.59 1.23 -7.82
N GLU A 37 9.74 1.40 -8.47
CA GLU A 37 10.40 2.72 -8.57
C GLU A 37 9.50 3.74 -9.28
N GLU A 38 8.84 3.27 -10.33
CA GLU A 38 7.91 3.96 -11.22
C GLU A 38 6.43 3.86 -10.80
N ALA A 39 6.15 3.42 -9.57
CA ALA A 39 4.78 3.24 -9.08
C ALA A 39 3.93 4.51 -9.22
N VAL A 40 2.64 4.34 -9.49
CA VAL A 40 1.66 5.42 -9.55
C VAL A 40 0.58 5.17 -8.51
N SER A 41 0.24 6.18 -7.71
CA SER A 41 -0.90 6.13 -6.78
C SER A 41 -1.85 7.30 -7.00
N CYS A 42 -3.14 7.05 -6.83
CA CYS A 42 -4.17 8.07 -6.79
C CYS A 42 -5.27 7.66 -5.80
N SER A 43 -5.98 8.64 -5.24
CA SER A 43 -7.18 8.44 -4.42
C SER A 43 -8.46 8.79 -5.18
N SER A 44 -8.33 9.38 -6.36
CA SER A 44 -9.43 9.76 -7.24
C SER A 44 -9.06 9.58 -8.73
N PRO A 45 -10.04 9.61 -9.65
CA PRO A 45 -9.77 9.53 -11.08
C PRO A 45 -9.18 10.85 -11.66
N ASP A 46 -9.10 11.94 -10.90
CA ASP A 46 -8.50 13.20 -11.35
C ASP A 46 -6.97 13.05 -11.50
N PRO A 47 -6.40 13.26 -12.70
CA PRO A 47 -4.95 13.20 -12.91
C PRO A 47 -4.15 14.15 -12.00
N ALA A 48 -4.73 15.25 -11.51
CA ALA A 48 -4.07 16.16 -10.58
C ALA A 48 -3.77 15.49 -9.22
N ASP A 49 -4.50 14.45 -8.86
CA ASP A 49 -4.31 13.69 -7.62
C ASP A 49 -3.22 12.61 -7.75
N TRP A 50 -2.70 12.35 -8.95
CA TRP A 50 -1.77 11.26 -9.17
C TRP A 50 -0.39 11.59 -8.62
N LYS A 51 0.25 10.59 -7.99
CA LYS A 51 1.63 10.65 -7.50
C LYS A 51 2.45 9.66 -8.28
N HIS A 52 3.54 10.14 -8.89
CA HIS A 52 4.39 9.35 -9.77
C HIS A 52 5.74 9.10 -9.10
N GLY A 53 6.09 7.83 -9.00
CA GLY A 53 7.31 7.35 -8.39
C GLY A 53 7.18 7.12 -6.89
N ARG A 54 7.90 6.11 -6.37
CA ARG A 54 7.79 5.69 -4.97
C ARG A 54 8.03 6.82 -3.95
N GLN A 55 8.96 7.74 -4.22
CA GLN A 55 9.30 8.80 -3.29
C GLN A 55 8.14 9.79 -3.15
N ALA A 56 7.52 10.21 -4.26
CA ALA A 56 6.37 11.09 -4.25
C ALA A 56 5.17 10.48 -3.50
N ILE A 57 4.97 9.16 -3.64
CA ILE A 57 3.92 8.43 -2.91
C ILE A 57 4.20 8.46 -1.40
N VAL A 58 5.42 8.11 -0.99
CA VAL A 58 5.81 8.06 0.44
C VAL A 58 5.74 9.43 1.08
N GLU A 59 6.26 10.46 0.41
CA GLU A 59 6.20 11.85 0.88
C GLU A 59 4.76 12.33 1.05
N HIS A 60 3.90 12.03 0.08
CA HIS A 60 2.49 12.38 0.15
C HIS A 60 1.80 11.69 1.32
N VAL A 61 1.93 10.36 1.45
CA VAL A 61 1.32 9.60 2.55
C VAL A 61 1.82 10.11 3.90
N ARG A 62 3.13 10.34 4.03
CA ARG A 62 3.73 10.92 5.24
C ARG A 62 3.16 12.31 5.58
N SER A 63 2.92 13.15 4.59
CA SER A 63 2.33 14.49 4.79
C SER A 63 0.87 14.46 5.24
N VAL A 64 0.12 13.43 4.80
CA VAL A 64 -1.29 13.25 5.11
C VAL A 64 -1.44 12.75 6.54
N VAL A 65 -0.77 11.63 6.87
CA VAL A 65 -0.95 11.00 8.19
C VAL A 65 -0.17 11.70 9.29
N ARG A 66 0.94 12.40 8.97
CA ARG A 66 1.80 13.09 9.95
C ARG A 66 2.10 12.18 11.16
N ASP A 67 1.80 12.66 12.36
CA ASP A 67 1.98 11.96 13.63
C ASP A 67 0.74 11.18 14.08
N ALA A 68 -0.28 11.07 13.22
CA ALA A 68 -1.51 10.34 13.56
C ALA A 68 -1.22 8.87 13.86
N VAL A 69 -1.94 8.35 14.86
CA VAL A 69 -2.04 6.90 15.07
C VAL A 69 -2.97 6.35 14.00
N THR A 70 -2.46 5.44 13.18
CA THR A 70 -3.23 4.82 12.10
C THR A 70 -3.31 3.32 12.30
N VAL A 71 -4.44 2.74 11.88
CA VAL A 71 -4.64 1.29 11.80
C VAL A 71 -5.34 0.98 10.50
N HIS A 72 -4.70 0.19 9.63
CA HIS A 72 -5.29 -0.24 8.38
C HIS A 72 -5.63 -1.74 8.41
N TYR A 73 -6.92 -2.05 8.43
CA TYR A 73 -7.43 -3.42 8.31
C TYR A 73 -7.77 -3.71 6.85
N GLY A 74 -6.88 -4.42 6.16
CA GLY A 74 -7.21 -5.03 4.87
C GLY A 74 -7.90 -6.38 5.07
N HIS A 75 -9.02 -6.57 4.38
CA HIS A 75 -9.77 -7.82 4.40
C HIS A 75 -9.29 -8.81 3.32
N MET A 76 -10.03 -9.90 3.12
CA MET A 76 -9.73 -10.91 2.11
C MET A 76 -9.62 -10.28 0.72
N PRO A 77 -8.54 -10.56 -0.03
CA PRO A 77 -8.38 -9.98 -1.35
C PRO A 77 -8.99 -10.80 -2.46
N GLU A 78 -9.36 -10.10 -3.53
CA GLU A 78 -9.60 -10.67 -4.85
C GLU A 78 -8.35 -10.40 -5.70
N ILE A 79 -7.64 -11.46 -6.12
CA ILE A 79 -6.39 -11.36 -6.88
C ILE A 79 -6.53 -12.10 -8.21
N GLU A 80 -6.28 -11.40 -9.30
CA GLU A 80 -6.32 -11.92 -10.66
C GLU A 80 -4.93 -11.81 -11.30
N PHE A 81 -4.37 -12.92 -11.77
CA PHE A 81 -3.16 -12.89 -12.57
C PHE A 81 -3.48 -12.46 -14.00
N THR A 82 -2.91 -11.35 -14.45
CA THR A 82 -3.16 -10.77 -15.77
C THR A 82 -2.10 -11.15 -16.81
N GLY A 83 -1.05 -11.85 -16.39
CA GLY A 83 0.07 -12.25 -17.24
C GLY A 83 1.09 -13.10 -16.49
N ALA A 84 2.21 -13.43 -17.12
CA ALA A 84 3.26 -14.24 -16.50
C ALA A 84 3.90 -13.54 -15.28
N THR A 85 3.98 -12.22 -15.27
CA THR A 85 4.65 -11.41 -14.24
C THR A 85 3.78 -10.29 -13.67
N THR A 86 2.47 -10.31 -13.93
CA THR A 86 1.55 -9.23 -13.55
C THR A 86 0.28 -9.79 -12.89
N ALA A 87 -0.24 -9.04 -11.92
CA ALA A 87 -1.50 -9.33 -11.26
C ALA A 87 -2.23 -8.03 -10.89
N LYS A 88 -3.54 -8.13 -10.71
CA LYS A 88 -4.39 -7.08 -10.11
C LYS A 88 -4.93 -7.62 -8.79
N GLY A 89 -5.04 -6.73 -7.80
CA GLY A 89 -5.59 -7.09 -6.50
C GLY A 89 -6.52 -6.01 -5.98
N VAL A 90 -7.64 -6.43 -5.41
CA VAL A 90 -8.62 -5.56 -4.75
C VAL A 90 -8.73 -5.99 -3.29
N TRP A 91 -8.71 -5.00 -2.38
CA TRP A 91 -8.92 -5.20 -0.96
C TRP A 91 -10.02 -4.25 -0.50
N SER A 92 -11.05 -4.80 0.13
CA SER A 92 -11.88 -4.02 1.06
C SER A 92 -11.02 -3.63 2.26
N MET A 93 -11.17 -2.40 2.73
CA MET A 93 -10.36 -1.86 3.81
C MET A 93 -11.22 -1.05 4.78
N PHE A 94 -10.90 -1.17 6.06
CA PHE A 94 -11.26 -0.21 7.09
C PHE A 94 -9.99 0.49 7.57
N ASP A 95 -10.06 1.81 7.71
CA ASP A 95 -9.00 2.63 8.27
C ASP A 95 -9.48 3.36 9.53
N PHE A 96 -8.60 3.38 10.53
CA PHE A 96 -8.71 4.26 11.69
C PHE A 96 -7.55 5.25 11.65
N VAL A 97 -7.86 6.53 11.84
CA VAL A 97 -6.87 7.61 11.87
C VAL A 97 -7.22 8.56 13.01
N ASP A 98 -6.35 8.65 14.00
CA ASP A 98 -6.49 9.59 15.13
C ASP A 98 -5.35 10.61 15.12
N TYR A 99 -5.70 11.88 14.92
CA TYR A 99 -4.79 13.02 14.92
C TYR A 99 -4.56 13.62 16.31
N GLY A 100 -5.12 13.03 17.38
CA GLY A 100 -4.86 13.44 18.75
C GLY A 100 -5.66 14.66 19.23
N THR A 101 -6.83 14.94 18.64
CA THR A 101 -7.69 16.07 19.05
C THR A 101 -8.58 15.77 20.27
N HIS A 102 -8.27 14.72 21.04
CA HIS A 102 -8.99 14.40 22.27
C HIS A 102 -8.34 15.12 23.47
N GLY A 103 -8.56 16.43 23.53
CA GLY A 103 -8.35 17.27 24.72
C GLY A 103 -9.68 17.67 25.35
#